data_AF-A0AAF0YC29-F1
#
_entry.id   AF-A0AAF0YC29-F1
#
_cell.length_a   1.000
_cell.length_b   1.000
_cell.length_c   1.000
_cell.angle_alpha   90.00
_cell.angle_beta   90.00
_cell.angle_gamma   90.00
#
_symmetry.space_group_name_H-M   'P 1'
#
loop_
_entity.id
_entity.type
_entity.pdbx_description
1 polymer ?
#
loop_
_entity_poly.entity_id
_entity_poly.type
_entity_poly.pdbx_seq_one_letter_code
_entity_poly.pdbx_strand_id
1 'polypeptide(L)'
;MSRPPSSSTTPHAPIAPIAPAAVHALAAPVPALVDAALPAYLVPAALKALTDSASYAVHRRLEAEREAEGSAEGAFATEAAAAAKGKGKSAAADAVPGIVEEAVVTRMERIGFMVGGFVAEKLTAARAPIASHLDIIKFICKDLFLHVYGKQIDNLRTNHRGVFVLQSHAFPPLAGLSSFRGAAADLEAARVHLVFPQALVQGALARLGMVATVTAESAQLPQCTFQIRTVKHSSGAASQQPPLSAGVPPTPTRQSLGGA
;
A
#
# COMPACT_ATOMS: atom_id res chain seq x y z
N MET A 1 -47.31 7.49 9.31
CA MET A 1 -46.70 8.32 8.24
C MET A 1 -45.23 7.93 8.14
N SER A 2 -44.93 7.00 7.23
CA SER A 2 -43.60 6.39 7.08
C SER A 2 -42.75 7.23 6.14
N ARG A 3 -41.59 7.67 6.61
CA ARG A 3 -40.62 8.46 5.83
C ARG A 3 -39.91 7.52 4.84
N PRO A 4 -39.80 7.86 3.55
CA PRO A 4 -39.15 6.98 2.58
C PRO A 4 -37.63 6.91 2.85
N PRO A 5 -36.98 5.77 2.58
CA PRO A 5 -35.52 5.66 2.68
C PRO A 5 -34.88 6.46 1.53
N SER A 6 -34.04 7.43 1.90
CA SER A 6 -33.21 8.20 0.96
C SER A 6 -32.08 7.32 0.40
N SER A 7 -32.41 6.39 -0.49
CA SER A 7 -31.42 5.73 -1.35
C SER A 7 -31.22 6.59 -2.60
N SER A 8 -30.37 7.61 -2.49
CA SER A 8 -29.80 8.27 -3.68
C SER A 8 -28.48 7.58 -4.02
N THR A 9 -28.53 6.29 -4.35
CA THR A 9 -27.48 5.70 -5.16
C THR A 9 -27.81 6.07 -6.59
N THR A 10 -27.31 7.22 -7.05
CA THR A 10 -27.12 7.38 -8.49
C THR A 10 -26.18 6.25 -8.91
N PRO A 11 -26.57 5.35 -9.83
CA PRO A 11 -25.60 4.44 -10.39
C PRO A 11 -24.53 5.35 -11.02
N HIS A 12 -23.30 5.28 -10.49
CA HIS A 12 -22.16 5.87 -11.17
C HIS A 12 -22.17 5.24 -12.55
N ALA A 13 -22.63 5.99 -13.57
CA ALA A 13 -22.67 5.49 -14.92
C ALA A 13 -21.26 4.96 -15.22
N PRO A 14 -21.11 3.67 -15.59
CA PRO A 14 -19.80 3.12 -15.86
C PRO A 14 -19.16 4.00 -16.92
N ILE A 15 -18.00 4.57 -16.59
CA ILE A 15 -17.24 5.38 -17.55
C ILE A 15 -17.00 4.48 -18.75
N ALA A 16 -17.55 4.87 -19.90
CA ALA A 16 -17.48 4.06 -21.09
C ALA A 16 -15.99 3.79 -21.42
N PRO A 17 -15.60 2.53 -21.58
CA PRO A 17 -14.21 2.20 -21.87
C PRO A 17 -13.80 2.84 -23.19
N ILE A 18 -12.58 3.38 -23.25
CA ILE A 18 -12.01 3.92 -24.50
C ILE A 18 -11.77 2.79 -25.52
N ALA A 19 -11.54 1.57 -25.03
CA ALA A 19 -11.37 0.39 -25.87
C ALA A 19 -12.74 -0.14 -26.38
N PRO A 20 -12.79 -0.72 -27.60
CA PRO A 20 -13.97 -1.41 -28.10
C PRO A 20 -14.47 -2.49 -27.14
N ALA A 21 -15.78 -2.60 -26.95
CA ALA A 21 -16.40 -3.48 -25.96
C ALA A 21 -15.98 -4.96 -26.09
N ALA A 22 -15.77 -5.46 -27.31
CA ALA A 22 -15.32 -6.83 -27.56
C ALA A 22 -13.89 -7.10 -27.04
N VAL A 23 -12.97 -6.15 -27.20
CA VAL A 23 -11.59 -6.26 -26.69
C VAL A 23 -11.58 -6.15 -25.17
N HIS A 24 -12.40 -5.25 -24.61
CA HIS A 24 -12.55 -5.10 -23.17
C HIS A 24 -13.12 -6.37 -22.51
N ALA A 25 -14.08 -7.05 -23.16
CA ALA A 25 -14.66 -8.30 -22.66
C ALA A 25 -13.65 -9.46 -22.61
N LEU A 26 -12.71 -9.53 -23.57
CA LEU A 26 -11.63 -10.52 -23.55
C LEU A 26 -10.60 -10.26 -22.45
N ALA A 27 -10.35 -8.99 -22.12
CA ALA A 27 -9.41 -8.59 -21.08
C ALA A 27 -9.99 -8.67 -19.66
N ALA A 28 -11.32 -8.74 -19.51
CA ALA A 28 -12.02 -8.79 -18.23
C ALA A 28 -12.81 -10.10 -18.09
N PRO A 29 -12.17 -11.19 -17.63
CA PRO A 29 -12.89 -12.44 -17.36
C PRO A 29 -13.99 -12.20 -16.31
N VAL A 30 -15.06 -13.00 -16.37
CA VAL A 30 -16.15 -12.96 -15.39
C VAL A 30 -15.54 -13.13 -13.99
N PRO A 31 -15.78 -12.18 -13.06
CA PRO A 31 -15.16 -12.25 -11.75
C PRO A 31 -15.69 -13.47 -10.99
N ALA A 32 -14.78 -14.27 -10.44
CA ALA A 32 -15.15 -15.27 -9.45
C ALA A 32 -15.65 -14.54 -8.20
N LEU A 33 -16.92 -14.76 -7.84
CA LEU A 33 -17.52 -14.17 -6.67
C LEU A 33 -17.15 -14.99 -5.44
N VAL A 34 -16.79 -14.30 -4.36
CA VAL A 34 -16.54 -14.89 -3.04
C VAL A 34 -17.52 -14.28 -2.03
N ASP A 35 -17.76 -14.99 -0.94
CA ASP A 35 -18.59 -14.49 0.15
C ASP A 35 -18.01 -13.19 0.73
N ALA A 36 -18.84 -12.18 0.94
CA ALA A 36 -18.44 -10.89 1.48
C ALA A 36 -17.88 -10.98 2.92
N ALA A 37 -18.22 -12.03 3.67
CA ALA A 37 -17.69 -12.31 5.01
C ALA A 37 -16.30 -12.97 4.98
N LEU A 38 -15.85 -13.50 3.84
CA LEU A 38 -14.58 -14.22 3.73
C LEU A 38 -13.36 -13.42 4.25
N PRO A 39 -13.22 -12.10 3.99
CA PRO A 39 -12.11 -11.32 4.55
C PRO A 39 -12.06 -11.32 6.08
N ALA A 40 -13.22 -11.37 6.76
CA ALA A 40 -13.27 -11.41 8.22
C ALA A 40 -12.63 -12.68 8.81
N TYR A 41 -12.65 -13.80 8.05
CA TYR A 41 -12.02 -15.06 8.45
C TYR A 41 -10.55 -15.14 8.02
N LEU A 42 -10.24 -14.64 6.81
CA LEU A 42 -8.89 -14.77 6.24
C LEU A 42 -7.89 -13.74 6.78
N VAL A 43 -8.33 -12.51 7.06
CA VAL A 43 -7.43 -11.44 7.52
C VAL A 43 -6.76 -11.78 8.86
N PRO A 44 -7.47 -12.29 9.89
CA PRO A 44 -6.82 -12.72 11.13
C PRO A 44 -5.80 -13.84 10.92
N ALA A 45 -6.11 -14.82 10.06
CA ALA A 45 -5.20 -15.91 9.74
C ALA A 45 -3.96 -15.42 8.98
N ALA A 46 -4.13 -14.48 8.05
CA ALA A 46 -3.03 -13.86 7.30
C ALA A 46 -2.13 -13.02 8.21
N LEU A 47 -2.72 -12.23 9.12
CA LEU A 47 -1.96 -11.48 10.13
C LEU A 47 -1.15 -12.41 11.02
N LYS A 48 -1.77 -13.49 11.53
CA LYS A 48 -1.06 -14.49 12.34
C LYS A 48 0.11 -15.12 11.56
N ALA A 49 -0.12 -15.55 10.32
CA ALA A 49 0.93 -16.14 9.48
C ALA A 49 2.08 -15.16 9.20
N LEU A 50 1.77 -13.88 9.01
CA LEU A 50 2.78 -12.83 8.84
C LEU A 50 3.59 -12.63 10.12
N THR A 51 2.94 -12.62 11.28
CA THR A 51 3.62 -12.52 12.59
C THR A 51 4.51 -13.72 12.85
N ASP A 52 4.03 -14.94 12.63
CA ASP A 52 4.81 -16.18 12.81
C ASP A 52 6.02 -16.23 11.86
N SER A 53 5.82 -15.79 10.60
CA SER A 53 6.92 -15.70 9.64
C SER A 53 7.91 -14.58 9.96
N ALA A 54 7.43 -13.46 10.53
CA ALA A 54 8.28 -12.33 10.90
C ALA A 54 9.13 -12.68 12.11
N SER A 55 8.54 -13.31 13.15
CA SER A 55 9.26 -13.77 14.31
C SER A 55 10.37 -14.76 13.94
N TYR A 56 10.05 -15.76 13.10
CA TYR A 56 11.05 -16.72 12.62
C TYR A 56 12.21 -16.03 11.88
N ALA A 57 11.92 -15.09 10.98
CA ALA A 57 12.95 -14.39 10.24
C ALA A 57 13.81 -13.47 11.12
N VAL A 58 13.21 -12.81 12.12
CA VAL A 58 13.93 -11.97 13.08
C VAL A 58 14.83 -12.82 13.96
N HIS A 59 14.34 -13.94 14.49
CA HIS A 59 15.15 -14.87 15.27
C HIS A 59 16.34 -15.39 14.46
N ARG A 60 16.10 -15.83 13.22
CA ARG A 60 17.16 -16.31 12.33
C ARG A 60 18.19 -15.22 12.00
N ARG A 61 17.75 -13.97 11.85
CA ARG A 61 18.65 -12.82 11.61
C ARG A 61 19.52 -12.53 12.83
N LEU A 62 18.93 -12.50 14.03
CA LEU A 62 19.66 -12.27 15.28
C LEU A 62 20.65 -13.40 15.58
N GLU A 63 20.30 -14.65 15.27
CA GLU A 63 21.22 -15.79 15.38
C GLU A 63 22.41 -15.63 14.43
N ALA A 64 22.18 -15.29 13.17
CA ALA A 64 23.25 -15.03 12.20
C ALA A 64 24.14 -13.84 12.60
N GLU A 65 23.57 -12.76 13.15
CA GLU A 65 24.32 -11.61 13.66
C GLU A 65 25.21 -12.02 14.86
N ARG A 66 24.71 -12.85 15.78
CA ARG A 66 25.50 -13.38 16.91
C ARG A 66 26.62 -14.32 16.46
N GLU A 67 26.38 -15.15 15.46
CA GLU A 67 27.40 -16.04 14.87
C GLU A 67 28.51 -15.21 14.20
N ALA A 68 28.16 -14.13 13.50
CA ALA A 68 29.11 -13.21 12.91
C ALA A 68 29.94 -12.45 13.96
N GLU A 69 29.32 -12.00 15.05
CA GLU A 69 29.99 -11.38 16.20
C GLU A 69 30.96 -12.35 16.90
N GLY A 70 30.53 -13.59 17.16
CA GLY A 70 31.38 -14.62 17.76
C GLY A 70 32.57 -15.03 16.88
N SER A 71 32.41 -14.97 15.55
CA SER A 71 33.51 -15.19 14.61
C SER A 71 34.51 -14.02 14.58
N ALA A 72 34.08 -12.80 14.89
CA ALA A 72 34.95 -11.61 14.93
C ALA A 72 35.73 -11.53 16.27
N GLU A 73 35.12 -11.91 17.39
CA GLU A 73 35.80 -11.97 18.70
C GLU A 73 36.88 -13.07 18.75
N GLY A 74 36.72 -14.17 18.00
CA GLY A 74 37.72 -15.24 17.89
C GLY A 74 39.04 -14.83 17.21
N ALA A 75 39.07 -13.70 16.49
CA ALA A 75 40.28 -13.17 15.85
C ALA A 75 41.08 -12.21 16.77
N PHE A 76 40.51 -11.78 17.90
CA PHE A 76 41.13 -10.83 18.84
C PHE A 76 40.84 -11.20 20.30
N ALA A 77 41.09 -12.45 20.71
CA ALA A 77 41.00 -12.82 22.12
C ALA A 77 42.34 -12.59 22.84
N THR A 78 42.47 -11.45 23.53
CA THR A 78 43.36 -11.32 24.71
C THR A 78 42.54 -11.47 25.99
N GLU A 79 43.12 -12.16 26.96
CA GLU A 79 42.49 -12.69 28.17
C GLU A 79 42.06 -11.60 29.18
N ALA A 80 40.90 -10.96 28.98
CA ALA A 80 40.33 -10.07 30.02
C ALA A 80 38.79 -10.02 30.09
N ALA A 81 38.05 -10.87 29.37
CA ALA A 81 36.59 -10.72 29.18
C ALA A 81 35.69 -11.65 30.04
N ALA A 82 36.15 -12.15 31.19
CA ALA A 82 35.36 -13.11 31.99
C ALA A 82 34.34 -12.49 32.97
N ALA A 83 34.34 -11.16 33.19
CA ALA A 83 33.58 -10.57 34.32
C ALA A 83 32.31 -9.76 33.98
N ALA A 84 31.90 -9.61 32.70
CA ALA A 84 30.80 -8.69 32.32
C ALA A 84 29.52 -9.36 31.77
N LYS A 85 29.36 -10.68 31.87
CA LYS A 85 28.37 -11.44 31.08
C LYS A 85 26.90 -11.41 31.59
N GLY A 86 26.60 -10.70 32.67
CA GLY A 86 25.31 -10.80 33.37
C GLY A 86 24.23 -9.79 33.00
N LYS A 87 24.57 -8.60 32.47
CA LYS A 87 23.65 -7.45 32.47
C LYS A 87 23.08 -7.03 31.10
N GLY A 88 23.65 -7.52 29.98
CA GLY A 88 23.22 -7.14 28.62
C GLY A 88 22.16 -8.04 27.98
N LYS A 89 21.94 -9.25 28.51
CA LYS A 89 21.08 -10.27 27.86
C LYS A 89 19.58 -10.01 28.03
N SER A 90 19.17 -9.30 29.09
CA SER A 90 17.76 -8.96 29.33
C SER A 90 17.27 -7.83 28.44
N ALA A 91 18.09 -6.80 28.18
CA ALA A 91 17.72 -5.67 27.34
C ALA A 91 17.55 -6.07 25.85
N ALA A 92 18.37 -6.99 25.37
CA ALA A 92 18.25 -7.50 24.00
C ALA A 92 17.02 -8.42 23.81
N ALA A 93 16.59 -9.13 24.86
CA ALA A 93 15.40 -9.97 24.82
C ALA A 93 14.10 -9.15 24.84
N ASP A 94 14.08 -8.04 25.59
CA ASP A 94 12.93 -7.11 25.64
C ASP A 94 12.73 -6.31 24.34
N ALA A 95 13.77 -6.15 23.51
CA ALA A 95 13.66 -5.45 22.24
C ALA A 95 13.08 -6.31 21.09
N VAL A 96 13.13 -7.65 21.21
CA VAL A 96 12.70 -8.57 20.14
C VAL A 96 11.24 -8.36 19.70
N PRO A 97 10.26 -8.21 20.62
CA PRO A 97 8.87 -8.00 20.23
C PRO A 97 8.65 -6.77 19.34
N GLY A 98 9.33 -5.65 19.64
CA GLY A 98 9.23 -4.43 18.84
C GLY A 98 9.81 -4.59 17.43
N ILE A 99 10.94 -5.31 17.30
CA ILE A 99 11.55 -5.60 16.00
C ILE A 99 10.64 -6.51 15.15
N VAL A 100 9.97 -7.47 15.79
CA VAL A 100 8.99 -8.34 15.10
C VAL A 100 7.80 -7.53 14.62
N GLU A 101 7.26 -6.63 15.45
CA GLU A 101 6.13 -5.77 15.06
C GLU A 101 6.48 -4.88 13.85
N GLU A 102 7.65 -4.23 13.87
CA GLU A 102 8.13 -3.42 12.74
C GLU A 102 8.30 -4.25 11.46
N ALA A 103 8.82 -5.48 11.58
CA ALA A 103 8.96 -6.40 10.45
C ALA A 103 7.59 -6.82 9.88
N VAL A 104 6.59 -7.03 10.73
CA VAL A 104 5.20 -7.31 10.30
C VAL A 104 4.61 -6.11 9.56
N VAL A 105 4.74 -4.91 10.14
CA VAL A 105 4.28 -3.65 9.53
C VAL A 105 4.89 -3.49 8.14
N THR A 106 6.22 -3.59 8.03
CA THR A 106 6.95 -3.45 6.76
C THR A 106 6.46 -4.44 5.68
N ARG A 107 6.23 -5.71 6.06
CA ARG A 107 5.71 -6.72 5.13
C ARG A 107 4.28 -6.42 4.71
N MET A 108 3.43 -6.02 5.65
CA MET A 108 2.05 -5.66 5.38
C MET A 108 1.96 -4.43 4.47
N GLU A 109 2.81 -3.43 4.70
CA GLU A 109 2.91 -2.25 3.85
C GLU A 109 3.30 -2.62 2.42
N ARG A 110 4.29 -3.51 2.25
CA ARG A 110 4.67 -3.99 0.91
C ARG A 110 3.51 -4.68 0.18
N ILE A 111 2.75 -5.52 0.89
CA ILE A 111 1.59 -6.21 0.33
C ILE A 111 0.52 -5.17 -0.06
N GLY A 112 0.16 -4.26 0.85
CA GLY A 112 -0.83 -3.22 0.60
C GLY A 112 -0.45 -2.32 -0.57
N PHE A 113 0.82 -1.89 -0.62
CA PHE A 113 1.35 -1.04 -1.69
C PHE A 113 1.22 -1.71 -3.06
N MET A 114 1.59 -3.00 -3.18
CA MET A 114 1.45 -3.72 -4.44
C MET A 114 -0.02 -3.91 -4.83
N VAL A 115 -0.88 -4.33 -3.89
CA VAL A 115 -2.31 -4.54 -4.14
C VAL A 115 -2.98 -3.24 -4.59
N GLY A 116 -2.75 -2.15 -3.87
CA GLY A 116 -3.30 -0.84 -4.21
C GLY A 116 -2.88 -0.36 -5.60
N GLY A 117 -1.62 -0.56 -5.95
CA GLY A 117 -1.10 -0.24 -7.28
C GLY A 117 -1.77 -1.04 -8.40
N PHE A 118 -1.82 -2.38 -8.28
CA PHE A 118 -2.42 -3.24 -9.29
C PHE A 118 -3.93 -3.01 -9.44
N VAL A 119 -4.65 -2.79 -8.34
CA VAL A 119 -6.08 -2.46 -8.38
C VAL A 119 -6.30 -1.12 -9.07
N ALA A 120 -5.47 -0.11 -8.78
CA ALA A 120 -5.57 1.19 -9.44
C ALA A 120 -5.31 1.11 -10.95
N GLU A 121 -4.29 0.36 -11.39
CA GLU A 121 -4.01 0.11 -12.80
C GLU A 121 -5.19 -0.61 -13.48
N LYS A 122 -5.74 -1.65 -12.84
CA LYS A 122 -6.88 -2.41 -13.38
C LYS A 122 -8.13 -1.53 -13.54
N LEU A 123 -8.45 -0.70 -12.54
CA LEU A 123 -9.64 0.15 -12.56
C LEU A 123 -9.52 1.36 -13.50
N THR A 124 -8.29 1.77 -13.84
CA THR A 124 -8.04 2.90 -14.75
C THR A 124 -7.66 2.45 -16.17
N ALA A 125 -7.44 1.15 -16.42
CA ALA A 125 -7.00 0.61 -17.71
C ALA A 125 -7.84 1.06 -18.92
N ALA A 126 -9.15 1.22 -18.75
CA ALA A 126 -10.06 1.63 -19.82
C ALA A 126 -10.51 3.10 -19.75
N ARG A 127 -9.94 3.89 -18.84
CA ARG A 127 -10.31 5.30 -18.60
C ARG A 127 -9.32 6.25 -19.27
N ALA A 128 -9.79 7.47 -19.55
CA ALA A 128 -8.89 8.56 -19.90
C ALA A 128 -7.92 8.82 -18.73
N PRO A 129 -6.66 9.23 -19.00
CA PRO A 129 -5.72 9.59 -17.96
C PRO A 129 -6.31 10.62 -17.00
N ILE A 130 -6.16 10.39 -15.69
CA ILE A 130 -6.67 11.29 -14.66
C ILE A 130 -5.73 12.49 -14.59
N ALA A 131 -6.23 13.67 -14.97
CA ALA A 131 -5.39 14.84 -15.20
C ALA A 131 -5.01 15.63 -13.93
N SER A 132 -5.80 15.55 -12.85
CA SER A 132 -5.60 16.37 -11.65
C SER A 132 -5.46 15.53 -10.38
N HIS A 133 -4.67 16.01 -9.42
CA HIS A 133 -4.55 15.38 -8.09
C HIS A 133 -5.91 15.24 -7.39
N LEU A 134 -6.81 16.21 -7.58
CA LEU A 134 -8.15 16.17 -7.00
C LEU A 134 -8.98 15.02 -7.60
N ASP A 135 -8.86 14.79 -8.91
CA ASP A 135 -9.58 13.70 -9.57
C ASP A 135 -8.98 12.33 -9.22
N ILE A 136 -7.66 12.25 -8.97
CA ILE A 136 -7.02 11.04 -8.41
C ILE A 136 -7.61 10.73 -7.01
N ILE A 137 -7.75 11.75 -6.16
CA ILE A 137 -8.34 11.58 -4.83
C ILE A 137 -9.82 11.18 -4.93
N LYS A 138 -10.59 11.75 -5.85
CA LYS A 138 -11.99 11.33 -6.09
C LYS A 138 -12.09 9.88 -6.54
N PHE A 139 -11.20 9.45 -7.45
CA PHE A 139 -11.10 8.06 -7.88
C PHE A 139 -10.85 7.14 -6.68
N ILE A 140 -9.95 7.52 -5.77
CA ILE A 140 -9.75 6.74 -4.53
C ILE A 140 -11.02 6.67 -3.70
N CYS A 141 -11.62 7.83 -3.40
CA CYS A 141 -12.81 7.92 -2.55
C CYS A 141 -14.00 7.11 -3.07
N LYS A 142 -14.15 6.99 -4.39
CA LYS A 142 -15.36 6.46 -5.02
C LYS A 142 -15.17 5.13 -5.74
N ASP A 143 -14.09 4.95 -6.48
CA ASP A 143 -13.87 3.74 -7.28
C ASP A 143 -13.04 2.71 -6.52
N LEU A 144 -11.87 3.12 -6.00
CA LEU A 144 -10.99 2.20 -5.27
C LEU A 144 -11.65 1.70 -3.98
N PHE A 145 -12.19 2.62 -3.17
CA PHE A 145 -12.83 2.27 -1.91
C PHE A 145 -14.09 1.41 -2.12
N LEU A 146 -14.89 1.72 -3.14
CA LEU A 146 -16.05 0.91 -3.49
C LEU A 146 -15.64 -0.48 -3.97
N HIS A 147 -14.57 -0.60 -4.76
CA HIS A 147 -14.08 -1.89 -5.25
C HIS A 147 -13.52 -2.78 -4.13
N VAL A 148 -12.76 -2.21 -3.20
CA VAL A 148 -12.06 -2.99 -2.15
C VAL A 148 -12.94 -3.23 -0.93
N TYR A 149 -13.73 -2.24 -0.51
CA TYR A 149 -14.48 -2.29 0.75
C TYR A 149 -16.00 -2.29 0.56
N GLY A 150 -16.50 -2.25 -0.68
CA GLY A 150 -17.93 -2.15 -0.95
C GLY A 150 -18.57 -0.85 -0.46
N LYS A 151 -17.75 0.17 -0.14
CA LYS A 151 -18.19 1.42 0.48
C LYS A 151 -17.36 2.60 -0.03
N GLN A 152 -18.00 3.76 -0.22
CA GLN A 152 -17.30 5.01 -0.53
C GLN A 152 -16.80 5.73 0.73
N ILE A 153 -15.82 6.61 0.55
CA ILE A 153 -15.43 7.56 1.59
C ILE A 153 -16.58 8.54 1.86
N ASP A 154 -16.88 8.76 3.15
CA ASP A 154 -18.04 9.59 3.54
C ASP A 154 -17.72 11.08 3.41
N ASN A 155 -16.53 11.49 3.86
CA ASN A 155 -16.11 12.88 3.80
C ASN A 155 -14.71 13.04 3.21
N LEU A 156 -14.57 14.01 2.31
CA LEU A 156 -13.29 14.45 1.77
C LEU A 156 -13.11 15.93 2.09
N ARG A 157 -12.03 16.27 2.81
CA ARG A 157 -11.58 17.64 3.03
C ARG A 157 -10.26 17.85 2.29
N THR A 158 -10.09 19.00 1.66
CA THR A 158 -8.91 19.33 0.85
C THR A 158 -8.35 20.69 1.22
N ASN A 159 -7.05 20.88 1.01
CA ASN A 159 -6.39 22.18 1.15
C ASN A 159 -5.64 22.52 -0.15
N HIS A 160 -5.58 23.81 -0.51
CA HIS A 160 -4.79 24.34 -1.64
C HIS A 160 -3.29 24.03 -1.52
N ARG A 161 -2.82 23.61 -0.33
CA ARG A 161 -1.44 23.18 -0.08
C ARG A 161 -1.15 21.70 -0.37
N GLY A 162 -2.08 20.96 -0.97
CA GLY A 162 -1.88 19.55 -1.31
C GLY A 162 -2.03 18.60 -0.12
N VAL A 163 -2.91 18.95 0.82
CA VAL A 163 -3.29 18.09 1.95
C VAL A 163 -4.74 17.65 1.76
N PHE A 164 -4.97 16.35 1.85
CA PHE A 164 -6.29 15.74 1.73
C PHE A 164 -6.58 14.90 2.99
N VAL A 165 -7.81 14.97 3.49
CA VAL A 165 -8.26 14.22 4.65
C VAL A 165 -9.53 13.48 4.26
N LEU A 166 -9.46 12.15 4.25
CA LEU A 166 -10.55 11.26 3.87
C LEU A 166 -11.06 10.61 5.15
N GLN A 167 -12.36 10.68 5.41
CA GLN A 167 -12.97 10.10 6.60
C GLN A 167 -13.99 9.04 6.22
N SER A 168 -13.89 7.89 6.87
CA SER A 168 -14.87 6.81 6.79
C SER A 168 -15.45 6.56 8.19
N HIS A 169 -16.74 6.78 8.40
CA HIS A 169 -17.41 6.60 9.69
C HIS A 169 -17.68 5.13 10.05
N ALA A 170 -17.91 4.28 9.06
CA ALA A 170 -18.10 2.84 9.25
C ALA A 170 -17.11 2.09 8.36
N PHE A 171 -15.85 2.06 8.77
CA PHE A 171 -14.79 1.43 7.98
C PHE A 171 -14.84 -0.10 8.13
N PRO A 172 -15.11 -0.88 7.06
CA PRO A 172 -15.38 -2.32 7.20
C PRO A 172 -14.30 -3.13 7.91
N PRO A 173 -12.98 -2.88 7.69
CA PRO A 173 -11.93 -3.59 8.43
C PRO A 173 -11.96 -3.39 9.94
N LEU A 174 -12.60 -2.34 10.44
CA LEU A 174 -12.69 -2.02 11.87
C LEU A 174 -14.06 -2.35 12.48
N ALA A 175 -15.07 -2.66 11.65
CA ALA A 175 -16.45 -2.82 12.11
C ALA A 175 -16.65 -3.97 13.11
N GLY A 176 -15.85 -5.04 12.99
CA GLY A 176 -15.91 -6.21 13.86
C GLY A 176 -14.90 -6.21 15.01
N LEU A 177 -14.09 -5.15 15.17
CA LEU A 177 -13.08 -5.11 16.22
C LEU A 177 -13.72 -4.79 17.57
N SER A 178 -13.61 -5.75 18.49
CA SER A 178 -14.00 -5.60 19.88
C SER A 178 -13.20 -6.58 20.74
N SER A 179 -12.73 -6.12 21.89
CA SER A 179 -11.96 -6.87 22.87
C SER A 179 -12.60 -6.72 24.24
N PHE A 180 -12.54 -7.79 25.03
CA PHE A 180 -12.99 -7.75 26.42
C PHE A 180 -12.17 -6.77 27.28
N ARG A 181 -10.95 -6.40 26.81
CA ARG A 181 -10.02 -5.49 27.50
C ARG A 181 -10.44 -4.01 27.43
N GLY A 182 -11.52 -3.70 26.72
CA GLY A 182 -12.10 -2.36 26.62
C GLY A 182 -11.54 -1.52 25.47
N ALA A 183 -12.11 -0.31 25.34
CA ALA A 183 -11.94 0.54 24.15
C ALA A 183 -10.48 0.92 23.84
N ALA A 184 -9.62 1.06 24.86
CA ALA A 184 -8.20 1.36 24.64
C ALA A 184 -7.49 0.21 23.92
N ALA A 185 -7.74 -1.04 24.31
CA ALA A 185 -7.16 -2.21 23.65
C ALA A 185 -7.71 -2.39 22.23
N ASP A 186 -8.95 -2.00 21.99
CA ASP A 186 -9.55 -2.04 20.64
C ASP A 186 -8.86 -1.06 19.68
N LEU A 187 -8.53 0.14 20.17
CA LEU A 187 -7.80 1.14 19.40
C LEU A 187 -6.35 0.70 19.10
N GLU A 188 -5.68 0.04 20.04
CA GLU A 188 -4.37 -0.56 19.80
C GLU A 188 -4.43 -1.62 18.69
N ALA A 189 -5.39 -2.55 18.77
CA ALA A 189 -5.57 -3.57 17.75
C ALA A 189 -5.87 -2.96 16.38
N ALA A 190 -6.68 -1.89 16.34
CA ALA A 190 -7.05 -1.20 15.12
C ALA A 190 -5.83 -0.67 14.34
N ARG A 191 -4.73 -0.27 15.00
CA ARG A 191 -3.53 0.22 14.31
C ARG A 191 -2.97 -0.80 13.32
N VAL A 192 -2.89 -2.07 13.72
CA VAL A 192 -2.41 -3.16 12.85
C VAL A 192 -3.33 -3.36 11.65
N HIS A 193 -4.65 -3.26 11.85
CA HIS A 193 -5.64 -3.38 10.77
C HIS A 193 -5.62 -2.19 9.79
N LEU A 194 -5.06 -1.04 10.19
CA LEU A 194 -4.95 0.16 9.36
C LEU A 194 -3.68 0.21 8.49
N VAL A 195 -2.66 -0.60 8.79
CA VAL A 195 -1.42 -0.66 8.01
C VAL A 195 -1.68 -1.03 6.55
N PHE A 196 -2.49 -2.06 6.31
CA PHE A 196 -2.83 -2.48 4.94
C PHE A 196 -3.63 -1.41 4.17
N PRO A 197 -4.73 -0.86 4.69
CA PRO A 197 -5.46 0.25 4.05
C PRO A 197 -4.59 1.48 3.77
N GLN A 198 -3.70 1.86 4.70
CA GLN A 198 -2.76 2.96 4.51
C GLN A 198 -1.88 2.72 3.28
N ALA A 199 -1.23 1.56 3.23
CA ALA A 199 -0.34 1.20 2.14
C ALA A 199 -1.08 0.97 0.82
N LEU A 200 -2.31 0.47 0.87
CA LEU A 200 -3.18 0.31 -0.31
C LEU A 200 -3.46 1.66 -0.98
N VAL A 201 -3.82 2.69 -0.20
CA VAL A 201 -4.02 4.04 -0.74
C VAL A 201 -2.71 4.60 -1.26
N GLN A 202 -1.60 4.41 -0.55
CA GLN A 202 -0.28 4.89 -0.98
C GLN A 202 0.19 4.25 -2.29
N GLY A 203 -0.01 2.94 -2.45
CA GLY A 203 0.32 2.22 -3.68
C GLY A 203 -0.51 2.65 -4.88
N ALA A 204 -1.81 2.88 -4.66
CA ALA A 204 -2.70 3.41 -5.69
C ALA A 204 -2.25 4.81 -6.16
N LEU A 205 -1.92 5.70 -5.21
CA LEU A 205 -1.43 7.04 -5.51
C LEU A 205 -0.13 7.04 -6.31
N ALA A 206 0.82 6.17 -5.93
CA ALA A 206 2.09 6.04 -6.63
C ALA A 206 1.90 5.61 -8.10
N ARG A 207 1.01 4.66 -8.38
CA ARG A 207 0.72 4.21 -9.75
C ARG A 207 -0.03 5.23 -10.59
N LEU A 208 -0.84 6.07 -9.96
CA LEU A 208 -1.53 7.17 -10.63
C LEU A 208 -0.65 8.42 -10.82
N GLY A 209 0.64 8.33 -10.47
CA GLY A 209 1.61 9.43 -10.67
C GLY A 209 1.56 10.53 -9.61
N MET A 210 0.89 10.30 -8.48
CA MET A 210 0.83 11.26 -7.37
C MET A 210 1.71 10.80 -6.20
N VAL A 211 2.90 11.39 -6.08
CA VAL A 211 3.80 11.09 -4.95
C VAL A 211 3.27 11.76 -3.68
N ALA A 212 2.78 10.94 -2.75
CA ALA A 212 2.21 11.40 -1.50
C ALA A 212 2.53 10.44 -0.35
N THR A 213 2.55 11.00 0.86
CA THR A 213 2.59 10.22 2.11
C THR A 213 1.18 10.05 2.63
N VAL A 214 0.85 8.84 3.07
CA VAL A 214 -0.47 8.50 3.62
C VAL A 214 -0.29 8.08 5.07
N THR A 215 -1.12 8.61 5.95
CA THR A 215 -1.18 8.20 7.36
C THR A 215 -2.61 7.85 7.69
N ALA A 216 -2.84 6.66 8.23
CA ALA A 216 -4.16 6.21 8.66
C ALA A 216 -4.25 6.19 10.19
N GLU A 217 -5.32 6.76 10.72
CA GLU A 217 -5.58 6.80 12.16
C GLU A 217 -7.06 6.59 12.48
N SER A 218 -7.33 6.06 13.67
CA SER A 218 -8.67 5.90 14.22
C SER A 218 -8.71 6.48 15.62
N ALA A 219 -9.60 7.44 15.84
CA ALA A 219 -9.87 7.99 17.18
C ALA A 219 -11.00 7.24 17.90
N GLN A 220 -11.92 6.65 17.15
CA GLN A 220 -13.08 5.93 17.67
C GLN A 220 -13.50 4.87 16.65
N LEU A 221 -13.70 3.63 17.09
CA LEU A 221 -14.19 2.58 16.21
C LEU A 221 -15.70 2.73 15.96
N PRO A 222 -16.18 2.45 14.73
CA PRO A 222 -15.46 1.91 13.57
C PRO A 222 -14.99 3.00 12.57
N GLN A 223 -14.65 4.21 13.03
CA GLN A 223 -14.25 5.32 12.18
C GLN A 223 -12.76 5.26 11.82
N CYS A 224 -12.40 5.72 10.62
CA CYS A 224 -11.02 5.82 10.16
C CYS A 224 -10.81 7.14 9.40
N THR A 225 -9.67 7.79 9.62
CA THR A 225 -9.23 8.97 8.89
C THR A 225 -7.92 8.68 8.17
N PHE A 226 -7.87 8.98 6.87
CA PHE A 226 -6.66 8.94 6.06
C PHE A 226 -6.19 10.36 5.78
N GLN A 227 -4.98 10.69 6.21
CA GLN A 227 -4.33 11.94 5.92
C GLN A 227 -3.32 11.75 4.80
N ILE A 228 -3.54 12.42 3.67
CA ILE A 228 -2.69 12.35 2.49
C ILE A 228 -1.99 13.69 2.32
N ARG A 229 -0.66 13.68 2.29
CA ARG A 229 0.17 14.86 2.06
C ARG A 229 1.00 14.67 0.79
N THR A 230 0.76 15.49 -0.23
CA THR A 230 1.59 15.49 -1.44
C THR A 230 2.94 16.12 -1.14
N VAL A 231 4.02 15.49 -1.57
CA VAL A 231 5.32 16.14 -1.58
C VAL A 231 5.36 17.11 -2.76
N LYS A 232 5.60 18.41 -2.51
CA LYS A 232 5.83 19.36 -3.59
C LYS A 232 7.06 18.90 -4.37
N HIS A 233 6.87 18.49 -5.61
CA HIS A 233 7.98 18.51 -6.56
C HIS A 233 8.36 19.98 -6.73
N SER A 234 9.56 20.37 -6.32
CA SER A 234 10.15 21.62 -6.78
C SER A 234 10.24 21.53 -8.30
N SER A 235 9.34 22.21 -9.00
CA SER A 235 9.36 22.37 -10.45
C SER A 235 10.55 23.27 -10.84
N GLY A 236 11.77 22.75 -10.70
CA GLY A 236 13.03 23.46 -10.89
C GLY A 236 14.20 22.56 -11.31
N ALA A 237 13.94 21.34 -11.75
CA ALA A 237 14.93 20.55 -12.46
C ALA A 237 14.23 19.96 -13.69
N ALA A 238 14.43 20.63 -14.82
CA ALA A 238 14.15 20.06 -16.12
C ALA A 238 14.78 18.68 -16.17
N SER A 239 13.97 17.67 -16.47
CA SER A 239 14.43 16.41 -17.01
C SER A 239 15.17 16.72 -18.32
N GLN A 240 16.47 17.01 -18.24
CA GLN A 240 17.38 16.77 -19.35
C GLN A 240 17.43 15.25 -19.52
N GLN A 241 16.46 14.71 -20.26
CA GLN A 241 16.73 13.51 -21.03
C GLN A 241 17.84 13.88 -22.02
N PRO A 242 18.98 13.16 -22.06
CA PRO A 242 19.88 13.29 -23.19
C PRO A 242 19.08 12.93 -24.45
N PRO A 243 19.15 13.71 -25.55
CA PRO A 243 18.41 13.38 -26.75
C PRO A 243 18.86 12.02 -27.24
N LEU A 244 17.91 11.07 -27.32
CA LEU A 244 18.09 9.84 -28.07
C LEU A 244 18.35 10.25 -29.53
N SER A 245 19.62 10.29 -29.93
CA SER A 245 19.99 10.53 -31.31
C SER A 245 19.36 9.42 -32.15
N ALA A 246 18.37 9.78 -32.97
CA ALA A 246 17.88 8.94 -34.03
C ALA A 246 19.03 8.73 -35.03
N GLY A 247 19.83 7.69 -34.79
CA GLY A 247 20.78 7.18 -35.76
C GLY A 247 20.00 6.59 -36.91
N VAL A 248 19.82 7.38 -37.97
CA VAL A 248 19.40 6.89 -39.28
C VAL A 248 20.50 5.93 -39.76
N PRO A 249 20.22 4.64 -40.02
CA PRO A 249 21.21 3.77 -40.65
C PRO A 249 21.46 4.25 -42.09
N PRO A 250 22.72 4.35 -42.54
CA PRO A 250 23.01 4.79 -43.91
C PRO A 250 22.52 3.75 -44.92
N THR A 251 21.68 4.20 -45.85
CA THR A 251 21.20 3.48 -47.01
C THR A 251 22.39 2.98 -47.86
N PRO A 252 22.50 1.68 -48.20
CA PRO A 252 23.57 1.21 -49.06
C PRO A 252 23.34 1.65 -50.51
N THR A 253 24.21 2.55 -50.99
CA THR A 253 24.27 2.98 -52.39
C THR A 253 24.68 1.79 -53.28
N ARG A 254 23.74 1.26 -54.05
CA ARG A 254 23.96 0.22 -55.05
C ARG A 254 24.77 0.80 -56.21
N GLN A 255 26.08 0.53 -56.24
CA GLN A 255 26.93 0.86 -57.39
C GLN A 255 26.45 0.08 -58.63
N SER A 256 26.09 0.82 -59.68
CA SER A 256 25.83 0.27 -61.01
C SER A 256 27.16 -0.11 -61.66
N LEU A 257 27.47 -1.40 -61.68
CA LEU A 257 28.46 -1.96 -62.59
C LEU A 257 27.81 -2.09 -63.97
N GLY A 258 28.13 -1.15 -64.86
CA GLY A 258 27.84 -1.24 -66.29
C GLY A 258 29.14 -1.25 -67.09
N GLY A 259 29.43 -2.42 -67.69
CA GLY A 259 30.00 -2.56 -69.03
C GLY A 259 31.48 -2.25 -69.25
N ALA A 260 32.30 -3.30 -69.26
CA ALA A 260 33.11 -3.69 -70.41
C ALA A 260 33.36 -5.21 -70.33
#